data_AF-A0A7Y1Z0A1-F1
#
_entry.id   AF-A0A7Y1Z0A1-F1
#
_cell.length_a   1.000
_cell.length_b   1.000
_cell.length_c   1.000
_cell.angle_alpha   90.00
_cell.angle_beta   90.00
_cell.angle_gamma   90.00
#
_symmetry.space_group_name_H-M   'P 1'
#
loop_
_entity.id
_entity.type
_entity.pdbx_description
1 polymer ?
#
loop_
_entity_poly.entity_id
_entity_poly.type
_entity_poly.pdbx_seq_one_letter_code
_entity_poly.pdbx_strand_id
1 'polypeptide(L)'
;MRFKNAVRRRFGVIAFAIIMTASAAAPAATPSISHSTLKSLFPGKFAVSVSGVSVRMVAASNGYLTGTSFAGTDTGRWSVRSGKLCIMLRDWFDGQTRCSRVVRDGKWY
;
A
#
# COMPACT_ATOMS: atom_id res chain seq x y z
N MET A 1 11.57 2.70 -72.76
CA MET A 1 13.03 2.82 -72.59
C MET A 1 13.53 1.62 -71.78
N ARG A 2 14.58 0.92 -72.25
CA ARG A 2 15.26 -0.22 -71.60
C ARG A 2 16.45 0.29 -70.77
N PHE A 3 16.77 -0.37 -69.65
CA PHE A 3 18.12 -0.74 -69.13
C PHE A 3 17.88 -1.62 -67.88
N LYS A 4 17.97 -2.96 -67.92
CA LYS A 4 19.13 -3.88 -67.82
C LYS A 4 20.00 -3.74 -66.55
N ASN A 5 20.39 -4.90 -65.99
CA ASN A 5 21.46 -5.23 -65.00
C ASN A 5 20.88 -5.64 -63.62
N ALA A 6 20.79 -6.91 -63.17
CA ALA A 6 21.68 -8.08 -63.09
C ALA A 6 22.75 -8.00 -61.96
N VAL A 7 22.81 -9.10 -61.15
CA VAL A 7 23.95 -9.57 -60.32
C VAL A 7 24.08 -8.85 -58.93
N ARG A 8 24.34 -9.43 -57.74
CA ARG A 8 25.09 -10.58 -57.15
C ARG A 8 24.59 -10.77 -55.69
N ARG A 9 24.14 -11.95 -55.24
CA ARG A 9 24.82 -12.99 -54.41
C ARG A 9 25.71 -12.53 -53.22
N ARG A 10 25.35 -13.07 -52.03
CA ARG A 10 26.11 -13.25 -50.74
C ARG A 10 26.18 -11.97 -49.87
N PHE A 11 25.99 -11.97 -48.54
CA PHE A 11 26.51 -12.85 -47.49
C PHE A 11 25.57 -12.84 -46.27
N GLY A 12 25.50 -13.97 -45.56
CA GLY A 12 24.78 -14.10 -44.30
C GLY A 12 25.38 -13.24 -43.19
N VAL A 13 24.50 -12.60 -42.40
CA VAL A 13 24.84 -11.98 -41.13
C VAL A 13 24.08 -12.76 -40.06
N ILE A 14 24.83 -13.46 -39.22
CA ILE A 14 24.34 -14.23 -38.08
C ILE A 14 23.81 -13.23 -37.05
N ALA A 15 22.49 -13.25 -36.82
CA ALA A 15 21.84 -12.46 -35.79
C ALA A 15 22.05 -13.13 -34.42
N PHE A 16 23.03 -12.66 -33.65
CA PHE A 16 23.14 -13.00 -32.22
C PHE A 16 22.35 -11.96 -31.41
N ALA A 17 21.05 -12.19 -31.25
CA ALA A 17 20.21 -11.39 -30.37
C ALA A 17 20.40 -11.87 -28.92
N ILE A 18 21.27 -11.19 -28.17
CA ILE A 18 21.39 -11.37 -26.72
C ILE A 18 20.18 -10.70 -26.09
N ILE A 19 19.16 -11.50 -25.78
CA ILE A 19 17.98 -11.03 -25.03
C ILE A 19 18.45 -10.83 -23.58
N MET A 20 18.78 -9.60 -23.21
CA MET A 20 18.87 -9.19 -21.81
C MET A 20 17.47 -9.28 -21.21
N THR A 21 17.15 -10.41 -20.58
CA THR A 21 16.00 -10.51 -19.66
C THR A 21 16.26 -9.62 -18.46
N ALA A 22 15.77 -8.39 -18.52
CA ALA A 22 15.62 -7.53 -17.37
C ALA A 22 14.64 -8.21 -16.40
N SER A 23 15.17 -8.84 -15.35
CA SER A 23 14.37 -9.28 -14.20
C SER A 23 13.78 -8.04 -13.54
N ALA A 24 12.57 -7.67 -13.94
CA ALA A 24 11.74 -6.76 -13.18
C ALA A 24 11.43 -7.45 -11.84
N ALA A 25 12.16 -7.06 -10.80
CA ALA A 25 11.82 -7.41 -9.43
C ALA A 25 10.43 -6.83 -9.15
N ALA A 26 9.41 -7.68 -9.18
CA ALA A 26 8.07 -7.28 -8.79
C ALA A 26 8.13 -6.76 -7.35
N PRO A 27 7.50 -5.60 -7.03
CA PRO A 27 7.42 -5.15 -5.66
C PRO A 27 6.71 -6.24 -4.86
N ALA A 28 7.39 -6.75 -3.83
CA ALA A 28 6.83 -7.72 -2.92
C ALA A 28 5.56 -7.10 -2.32
N ALA A 29 4.39 -7.60 -2.73
CA ALA A 29 3.12 -7.14 -2.22
C ALA A 29 3.10 -7.37 -0.72
N THR A 30 3.17 -6.29 0.06
CA THR A 30 3.14 -6.37 1.53
C THR A 30 1.90 -7.17 1.94
N PRO A 31 2.06 -8.34 2.58
CA PRO A 31 0.94 -9.22 2.84
C PRO A 31 -0.07 -8.49 3.72
N SER A 32 -1.28 -8.28 3.18
CA SER A 32 -2.39 -7.70 3.92
C SER A 32 -2.67 -8.55 5.15
N ILE A 33 -2.72 -7.92 6.32
CA ILE A 33 -2.94 -8.61 7.59
C ILE A 33 -4.29 -9.33 7.56
N SER A 34 -4.32 -10.60 7.95
CA SER A 34 -5.56 -11.39 8.01
C SER A 34 -6.53 -10.82 9.05
N HIS A 35 -7.83 -11.04 8.85
CA HIS A 35 -8.89 -10.53 9.74
C HIS A 35 -8.71 -10.96 11.21
N SER A 36 -8.23 -12.18 11.45
CA SER A 36 -7.94 -12.69 12.80
C SER A 36 -6.79 -11.95 13.49
N THR A 37 -5.72 -11.64 12.75
CA THR A 37 -4.61 -10.85 13.28
C THR A 37 -5.03 -9.41 13.55
N LEU A 38 -5.88 -8.83 12.70
CA LEU A 38 -6.39 -7.48 12.89
C LEU A 38 -7.26 -7.37 14.17
N LYS A 39 -8.06 -8.41 14.46
CA LYS A 39 -8.81 -8.53 15.73
C LYS A 39 -7.91 -8.78 16.95
N SER A 40 -6.73 -9.39 16.77
CA SER A 40 -5.78 -9.59 17.87
C SER A 40 -4.98 -8.33 18.17
N LEU A 41 -4.83 -7.42 17.20
CA LEU A 41 -4.12 -6.17 17.36
C LEU A 41 -4.98 -5.09 18.01
N PHE A 42 -6.30 -5.13 17.80
CA PHE A 42 -7.26 -4.17 18.34
C PHE A 42 -8.17 -4.85 19.38
N PRO A 43 -8.34 -4.28 20.59
CA PRO A 43 -7.88 -2.97 21.07
C PRO A 43 -6.38 -2.88 21.34
N GLY A 44 -5.82 -1.67 21.27
CA GLY A 44 -4.38 -1.46 21.43
C GLY A 44 -3.93 0.00 21.28
N LYS A 45 -2.61 0.21 21.33
CA LYS A 45 -1.96 1.50 21.06
C LYS A 45 -1.12 1.37 19.81
N PHE A 46 -1.27 2.31 18.89
CA PHE A 46 -0.62 2.30 17.59
C PHE A 46 -0.08 3.68 17.30
N ALA A 47 0.94 3.73 16.46
CA ALA A 47 1.38 4.97 15.87
C ALA A 47 1.21 4.82 14.36
N VAL A 48 0.44 5.72 13.78
CA VAL A 48 0.04 5.69 12.37
C VAL A 48 0.46 6.99 11.72
N SER A 49 0.79 6.94 10.44
CA SER A 49 1.05 8.14 9.64
C SER A 49 -0.21 8.50 8.86
N VAL A 50 -0.80 9.66 9.14
CA VAL A 50 -1.95 10.21 8.39
C VAL A 50 -1.46 11.42 7.62
N SER A 51 -1.48 11.33 6.29
CA SER A 51 -1.01 12.42 5.40
C SER A 51 0.41 12.91 5.72
N GLY A 52 1.30 12.00 6.15
CA GLY A 52 2.69 12.33 6.52
C GLY A 52 2.89 12.78 7.98
N VAL A 53 1.81 12.93 8.75
CA VAL A 53 1.88 13.28 10.17
C VAL A 53 1.79 12.02 11.03
N SER A 54 2.74 11.86 11.95
CA SER A 54 2.70 10.78 12.93
C SER A 54 1.65 11.08 14.01
N VAL A 55 0.72 10.15 14.17
CA VAL A 55 -0.38 10.22 15.12
C VAL A 55 -0.33 8.98 16.01
N ARG A 56 -0.37 9.19 17.33
CA ARG A 56 -0.57 8.10 18.27
C ARG A 56 -2.06 7.84 18.41
N MET A 57 -2.51 6.64 18.10
CA MET A 57 -3.89 6.20 18.28
C MET A 57 -4.01 5.19 19.42
N VAL A 58 -5.06 5.32 20.23
CA VAL A 58 -5.44 4.37 21.28
C VAL A 58 -6.86 3.89 20.99
N ALA A 59 -6.98 2.62 20.65
CA ALA A 59 -8.25 1.97 20.38
C ALA A 59 -8.68 1.15 21.61
N ALA A 60 -9.79 1.52 22.24
CA ALA A 60 -10.33 0.83 23.41
C ALA A 60 -11.29 -0.31 23.02
N SER A 61 -11.41 -1.33 23.87
CA SER A 61 -12.25 -2.53 23.62
C SER A 61 -13.73 -2.22 23.37
N ASN A 62 -14.22 -1.09 23.88
CA ASN A 62 -15.58 -0.61 23.71
C ASN A 62 -15.82 0.09 22.36
N GLY A 63 -14.85 0.07 21.44
CA GLY A 63 -14.94 0.71 20.12
C GLY A 63 -14.64 2.22 20.14
N TYR A 64 -14.17 2.78 21.26
CA TYR A 64 -13.73 4.17 21.33
C TYR A 64 -12.30 4.32 20.81
N LEU A 65 -12.03 5.43 20.12
CA LEU A 65 -10.72 5.76 19.58
C LEU A 65 -10.29 7.15 20.05
N THR A 66 -9.04 7.27 20.46
CA THR A 66 -8.39 8.57 20.73
C THR A 66 -7.15 8.69 19.87
N GLY A 67 -7.04 9.75 19.10
CA GLY A 67 -5.85 10.11 18.33
C GLY A 67 -5.17 11.32 18.95
N THR A 68 -3.84 11.27 19.07
CA THR A 68 -3.03 12.40 19.56
C THR A 68 -1.92 12.67 18.56
N SER A 69 -1.82 13.92 18.12
CA SER A 69 -0.74 14.44 17.27
C SER A 69 -0.13 15.69 17.91
N PHE A 70 0.86 16.30 17.26
CA PHE A 70 1.38 17.60 17.68
C PHE A 70 0.31 18.70 17.61
N ALA A 71 -0.64 18.61 16.69
CA ALA A 71 -1.70 19.60 16.50
C ALA A 71 -2.84 19.49 17.52
N GLY A 72 -2.88 18.42 18.32
CA GLY A 72 -3.92 18.22 19.33
C GLY A 72 -4.38 16.78 19.46
N THR A 73 -5.46 16.59 20.22
CA THR A 73 -6.12 15.31 20.44
C THR A 73 -7.51 15.33 19.81
N ASP A 74 -7.87 14.25 19.11
CA ASP A 74 -9.18 14.01 18.53
C ASP A 74 -9.72 12.65 19.03
N THR A 75 -11.03 12.49 19.01
CA THR A 75 -11.71 11.29 19.49
C THR A 75 -12.77 10.81 18.52
N GLY A 76 -13.08 9.52 18.59
CA GLY A 76 -14.16 8.95 17.81
C GLY A 76 -14.32 7.46 18.04
N ARG A 77 -14.50 6.71 16.95
CA ARG A 77 -14.89 5.30 17.00
C ARG A 77 -14.03 4.47 16.05
N TRP A 78 -13.77 3.24 16.43
CA TRP A 78 -13.17 2.26 15.54
C TRP A 78 -14.03 1.00 15.46
N SER A 79 -13.93 0.32 14.32
CA SER A 79 -14.52 -1.01 14.13
C SER A 79 -13.73 -1.76 13.05
N VAL A 80 -13.86 -3.08 13.03
CA VAL A 80 -13.30 -3.91 11.95
C VAL A 80 -14.46 -4.44 11.12
N ARG A 81 -14.47 -4.11 9.82
CA ARG A 81 -15.51 -4.55 8.88
C ARG A 81 -14.85 -5.15 7.65
N SER A 82 -15.23 -6.39 7.30
CA SER A 82 -14.73 -7.09 6.11
C SER A 82 -13.19 -7.11 6.03
N GLY A 83 -12.50 -7.30 7.17
CA GLY A 83 -11.04 -7.31 7.25
C GLY A 83 -10.37 -5.94 7.06
N LYS A 84 -11.13 -4.85 7.13
CA LYS A 84 -10.62 -3.47 7.09
C LYS A 84 -10.80 -2.81 8.45
N LEU A 85 -9.85 -1.95 8.82
CA LEU A 85 -10.00 -1.07 9.96
C LEU A 85 -10.78 0.16 9.52
N CYS A 86 -11.93 0.36 10.13
CA CYS A 86 -12.79 1.52 9.90
C CYS A 86 -12.70 2.45 11.11
N ILE A 87 -12.19 3.65 10.88
CA ILE A 87 -12.00 4.67 11.89
C ILE A 87 -12.89 5.86 11.58
N MET A 88 -13.49 6.42 12.61
CA MET A 88 -14.18 7.71 12.59
C MET A 88 -13.51 8.60 13.62
N LEU A 89 -13.18 9.82 13.22
CA LEU A 89 -12.65 10.86 14.08
C LEU A 89 -13.47 12.13 13.86
N ARG A 90 -13.76 12.86 14.93
CA ARG A 90 -14.71 13.98 14.87
C ARG A 90 -14.16 15.13 14.04
N ASP A 91 -12.94 15.53 14.33
CA ASP A 91 -12.38 16.78 13.82
C ASP A 91 -11.47 16.52 12.60
N TRP A 92 -10.70 15.42 12.60
CA TRP A 92 -9.76 15.12 11.51
C TRP A 92 -10.43 14.50 10.28
N PHE A 93 -11.56 13.81 10.48
CA PHE A 93 -12.32 13.17 9.39
C PHE A 93 -13.72 13.76 9.20
N ASP A 94 -14.03 14.91 9.80
CA ASP A 94 -15.35 15.54 9.78
C ASP A 94 -16.48 14.58 10.23
N GLY A 95 -16.18 13.70 11.19
CA GLY A 95 -17.09 12.65 11.64
C GLY A 95 -17.36 11.53 10.63
N GLN A 96 -16.64 11.50 9.50
CA GLN A 96 -16.79 10.47 8.49
C GLN A 96 -16.01 9.21 8.85
N THR A 97 -16.57 8.05 8.51
CA THR A 97 -15.88 6.78 8.66
C THR A 97 -14.96 6.54 7.46
N ARG A 98 -13.68 6.32 7.73
CA ARG A 98 -12.65 5.95 6.74
C ARG A 98 -12.21 4.51 6.99
N CYS A 99 -12.30 3.67 5.98
CA CYS A 99 -11.92 2.25 6.07
C CYS A 99 -10.68 1.97 5.23
N SER A 100 -9.61 1.49 5.86
CA SER A 100 -8.37 1.11 5.19
C SER A 100 -7.98 -0.33 5.53
N ARG A 101 -7.16 -0.93 4.66
CA ARG A 101 -6.44 -2.16 5.01
C ARG A 101 -5.31 -1.78 5.96
N VAL A 102 -5.18 -2.49 7.06
CA VAL A 102 -4.02 -2.37 7.95
C VAL A 102 -2.90 -3.14 7.28
N VAL A 103 -1.83 -2.44 6.92
CA VAL A 103 -0.67 -3.00 6.24
C VAL A 103 0.50 -2.85 7.19
N ARG A 104 1.13 -3.97 7.55
CA ARG A 104 2.33 -3.91 8.39
C ARG A 104 3.49 -3.45 7.53
N ASP A 105 3.98 -2.24 7.74
CA ASP A 105 5.23 -1.78 7.14
C ASP A 105 6.33 -1.76 8.20
N GLY A 106 7.13 -2.84 8.24
CA GLY A 106 8.19 -3.03 9.23
C GLY A 106 7.68 -3.10 10.68
N LYS A 107 7.96 -2.06 11.46
CA LYS A 107 7.55 -1.93 12.89
C LYS A 107 6.22 -1.21 13.08
N TRP A 108 5.57 -0.76 12.01
CA TRP A 108 4.36 0.06 12.06
C TRP A 108 3.16 -0.72 11.51
N TYR A 109 1.97 -0.44 12.04
CA TYR A 109 0.69 -1.04 11.64
C TYR A 109 -0.22 0.01 11.03
#